data_AF-A0A3D0SUF4-F1
#
_entry.id   AF-A0A3D0SUF4-F1
#
_cell.length_a   1.000
_cell.length_b   1.000
_cell.length_c   1.000
_cell.angle_alpha   90.00
_cell.angle_beta   90.00
_cell.angle_gamma   90.00
#
_symmetry.space_group_name_H-M   'P 1'
#
loop_
_entity.id
_entity.type
_entity.pdbx_description
1 polymer ?
#
loop_
_entity_poly.entity_id
_entity_poly.type
_entity_poly.pdbx_seq_one_letter_code
_entity_poly.pdbx_strand_id
1 'polypeptide(L)'
;IAVGMATDIPPHNLGEIAAACVLLLDQPDSDLNALCEIIPAPDYPSGAEIITPREELRKLYQTGNGGVRLRARFERENGDVVITALPHQVSGARIMEQIAAQMRDKKLP
;
A
#
# COMPACT_ATOMS: atom_id res chain seq x y z
N ILE A 1 11.67 16.63 -1.19
CA ILE A 1 12.33 17.02 0.08
C ILE A 1 12.74 18.48 -0.03
N ALA A 2 12.23 19.34 0.85
CA ALA A 2 12.70 20.71 1.05
C ALA A 2 13.41 20.81 2.41
N VAL A 3 14.17 21.88 2.67
CA VAL A 3 14.91 22.03 3.93
C VAL A 3 13.92 22.15 5.10
N GLY A 4 13.93 21.14 5.99
CA GLY A 4 13.10 21.08 7.20
C GLY A 4 11.70 20.48 7.04
N MET A 5 11.26 20.13 5.82
CA MET A 5 9.93 19.58 5.55
C MET A 5 9.97 18.47 4.50
N ALA A 6 9.25 17.38 4.77
CA ALA A 6 9.03 16.28 3.83
C ALA A 6 7.52 16.10 3.60
N THR A 7 7.18 15.66 2.40
CA THR A 7 5.80 15.37 2.00
C THR A 7 5.82 14.08 1.21
N ASP A 8 5.08 13.10 1.71
CA ASP A 8 4.91 11.81 1.07
C ASP A 8 3.40 11.56 0.95
N ILE A 9 2.89 11.62 -0.28
CA ILE A 9 1.47 11.42 -0.59
C ILE A 9 1.37 10.13 -1.42
N PRO A 10 0.68 9.09 -0.94
CA PRO A 10 0.54 7.85 -1.67
C PRO A 10 -0.42 8.04 -2.87
N PRO A 11 -0.29 7.23 -3.93
CA PRO A 11 -1.21 7.25 -5.07
C PRO A 11 -2.59 6.69 -4.69
N HIS A 12 -3.63 7.12 -5.40
CA HIS A 12 -5.01 6.65 -5.23
C HIS A 12 -5.66 6.38 -6.58
N ASN A 13 -6.73 5.58 -6.53
CA ASN A 13 -7.48 5.23 -7.73
C ASN A 13 -8.27 6.44 -8.25
N LEU A 14 -8.15 6.74 -9.55
CA LEU A 14 -8.81 7.89 -10.16
C LEU A 14 -10.35 7.81 -10.06
N GLY A 15 -10.92 6.61 -10.25
CA GLY A 15 -12.37 6.40 -10.19
C GLY A 15 -12.93 6.63 -8.80
N GLU A 16 -12.23 6.15 -7.77
CA GLU A 16 -12.59 6.35 -6.37
C GLU A 16 -12.51 7.83 -5.98
N ILE A 17 -11.43 8.52 -6.34
CA ILE A 17 -11.29 9.96 -6.07
C ILE A 17 -12.38 10.76 -6.79
N ALA A 18 -12.64 10.47 -8.07
CA ALA A 18 -13.70 11.15 -8.82
C ALA A 18 -15.08 10.94 -8.17
N ALA A 19 -15.40 9.71 -7.75
CA ALA A 19 -16.64 9.39 -7.05
C ALA A 19 -16.76 10.13 -5.70
N ALA A 20 -15.66 10.21 -4.94
CA ALA A 20 -15.63 10.95 -3.68
C ALA A 20 -15.83 12.46 -3.89
N CYS A 21 -15.26 13.02 -4.96
CA CYS A 21 -15.52 14.41 -5.33
C CYS A 21 -16.99 14.66 -5.67
N VAL A 22 -17.63 13.75 -6.44
CA VAL A 22 -19.07 13.84 -6.74
C VAL A 22 -19.91 13.76 -5.46
N LEU A 23 -19.58 12.84 -4.54
CA LEU A 23 -20.26 12.76 -3.24
C LEU A 23 -20.20 14.09 -2.48
N LEU A 24 -19.04 14.74 -2.43
CA LEU A 24 -18.89 16.03 -1.75
C LEU A 24 -19.62 17.18 -2.45
N LEU A 25 -19.84 17.10 -3.76
CA LEU A 25 -20.66 18.07 -4.49
C LEU A 25 -22.14 17.91 -4.13
N ASP A 26 -22.63 16.67 -4.05
CA ASP A 26 -24.03 16.38 -3.75
C ASP A 26 -24.34 16.51 -2.25
N GLN A 27 -23.39 16.15 -1.39
CA GLN A 27 -23.49 16.11 0.07
C GLN A 27 -22.23 16.74 0.70
N PRO A 28 -22.15 18.09 0.77
CA PRO A 28 -20.96 18.79 1.26
C PRO A 28 -20.59 18.50 2.72
N ASP A 29 -21.58 18.11 3.54
CA ASP A 29 -21.39 17.78 4.95
C ASP A 29 -20.99 16.30 5.18
N SER A 30 -20.65 15.57 4.11
CA SER A 30 -20.20 14.18 4.20
C SER A 30 -18.95 14.08 5.07
N ASP A 31 -18.98 13.14 6.03
CA ASP A 31 -17.87 12.92 6.93
C ASP A 31 -16.74 12.10 6.28
N LEU A 32 -15.61 12.03 6.97
CA LEU A 32 -14.46 11.24 6.53
C LEU A 32 -14.82 9.76 6.34
N ASN A 33 -15.83 9.26 7.02
CA ASN A 33 -16.19 7.85 7.01
C ASN A 33 -16.87 7.50 5.70
N ALA A 34 -17.82 8.34 5.27
CA ALA A 34 -18.43 8.25 3.96
C ALA A 34 -17.38 8.30 2.84
N LEU A 35 -16.36 9.15 2.98
CA LEU A 35 -15.24 9.21 2.02
C LEU A 35 -14.38 7.93 2.04
N CYS A 36 -14.08 7.38 3.22
CA CYS A 36 -13.31 6.15 3.37
C CYS A 36 -14.06 4.90 2.84
N GLU A 37 -15.39 4.93 2.75
CA GLU A 37 -16.15 3.84 2.09
C GLU A 37 -15.93 3.85 0.57
N ILE A 38 -15.75 5.03 -0.04
CA ILE A 38 -15.44 5.18 -1.47
C ILE A 38 -13.94 4.99 -1.75
N ILE A 39 -13.09 5.52 -0.87
CA ILE A 39 -11.62 5.48 -0.97
C ILE A 39 -11.09 4.59 0.16
N PRO A 40 -11.12 3.25 0.00
CA PRO A 40 -10.80 2.33 1.08
C PRO A 40 -9.33 2.32 1.48
N ALA A 41 -8.43 2.60 0.54
CA ALA A 41 -6.99 2.57 0.72
C ALA A 41 -6.29 3.32 -0.45
N PRO A 42 -4.97 3.57 -0.35
CA PRO A 42 -4.18 3.96 -1.50
C PRO A 42 -4.14 2.88 -2.59
N ASP A 43 -3.89 3.28 -3.82
CA ASP A 43 -3.80 2.40 -4.99
C ASP A 43 -2.40 2.52 -5.60
N TYR A 44 -1.51 1.62 -5.18
CA TYR A 44 -0.15 1.58 -5.70
C TYR A 44 -0.11 0.84 -7.04
N PRO A 45 0.73 1.28 -8.01
CA PRO A 45 0.91 0.60 -9.29
C PRO A 45 1.80 -0.64 -9.15
N SER A 46 1.45 -1.50 -8.19
CA SER A 46 2.12 -2.75 -7.87
C SER A 46 1.02 -3.69 -7.38
N GLY A 47 0.74 -4.80 -8.06
CA GLY A 47 -0.30 -5.76 -7.67
C GLY A 47 -0.09 -6.48 -6.32
N ALA A 48 0.80 -5.93 -5.49
CA ALA A 48 1.04 -6.29 -4.11
C ALA A 48 -0.13 -5.87 -3.22
N GLU A 49 -0.29 -6.57 -2.10
CA GLU A 49 -1.39 -6.37 -1.19
C GLU A 49 -1.04 -5.30 -0.15
N ILE A 50 -1.97 -4.38 0.11
CA ILE A 50 -1.90 -3.54 1.29
C ILE A 50 -2.38 -4.36 2.49
N ILE A 51 -1.49 -4.54 3.48
CA ILE A 51 -1.77 -5.32 4.68
C ILE A 51 -2.09 -4.45 5.90
N THR A 52 -2.03 -3.13 5.74
CA THR A 52 -2.40 -2.20 6.81
C THR A 52 -3.89 -2.34 7.12
N PRO A 53 -4.28 -2.51 8.39
CA PRO A 53 -5.69 -2.59 8.77
C PRO A 53 -6.47 -1.34 8.38
N ARG A 54 -7.76 -1.50 8.03
CA ARG A 54 -8.64 -0.39 7.66
C ARG A 54 -8.74 0.71 8.73
N GLU A 55 -8.70 0.33 10.01
CA GLU A 55 -8.71 1.31 11.11
C GLU A 55 -7.47 2.21 11.09
N GLU A 56 -6.29 1.65 10.77
CA GLU A 56 -5.05 2.41 10.66
C GLU A 56 -5.04 3.30 9.41
N LEU A 57 -5.60 2.83 8.29
CA LEU A 57 -5.76 3.65 7.09
C LEU A 57 -6.70 4.84 7.33
N ARG A 58 -7.80 4.62 8.04
CA ARG A 58 -8.72 5.68 8.43
C ARG A 58 -8.07 6.71 9.34
N LYS A 59 -7.27 6.27 10.33
CA LYS A 59 -6.46 7.17 11.16
C LYS A 59 -5.48 7.98 10.32
N LEU A 60 -4.82 7.35 9.34
CA LEU A 60 -3.91 8.03 8.42
C LEU A 60 -4.63 9.14 7.63
N TYR A 61 -5.84 8.90 7.12
CA TYR A 61 -6.60 9.95 6.43
C TYR A 61 -7.10 11.04 7.40
N GLN A 62 -7.40 10.69 8.64
CA GLN A 62 -7.85 11.65 9.65
C GLN A 62 -6.74 12.58 10.14
N THR A 63 -5.54 12.05 10.37
CA THR A 63 -4.40 12.80 10.92
C THR A 63 -3.50 13.38 9.83
N GLY A 64 -3.64 12.91 8.59
CA GLY A 64 -2.71 13.17 7.48
C GLY A 64 -1.34 12.52 7.68
N ASN A 65 -1.15 11.70 8.72
CA ASN A 65 0.14 11.12 9.10
C ASN A 65 0.00 9.65 9.44
N GLY A 66 0.88 8.83 8.90
CA GLY A 66 0.90 7.40 9.17
C GLY A 66 1.75 6.65 8.16
N GLY A 67 1.66 5.32 8.19
CA GLY A 67 2.36 4.45 7.26
C GLY A 67 1.44 3.43 6.64
N VAL A 68 1.70 3.10 5.38
CA VAL A 68 1.03 2.03 4.66
C VAL A 68 2.05 0.92 4.39
N ARG A 69 1.67 -0.33 4.68
CA ARG A 69 2.52 -1.50 4.52
C ARG A 69 1.99 -2.33 3.37
N LEU A 70 2.87 -2.58 2.41
CA LEU A 70 2.62 -3.46 1.29
C LEU A 70 3.33 -4.80 1.51
N ARG A 71 2.71 -5.88 1.03
CA ARG A 71 3.26 -7.24 1.04
C ARG A 71 3.20 -7.83 -0.37
N ALA A 72 4.26 -8.55 -0.73
CA ALA A 72 4.29 -9.30 -1.98
C ALA A 72 3.14 -10.32 -2.03
N ARG A 73 2.49 -10.45 -3.17
CA ARG A 73 1.53 -11.52 -3.42
C ARG A 73 2.27 -12.77 -3.84
N PHE A 74 1.91 -13.90 -3.27
CA PHE A 74 2.50 -15.19 -3.60
C PHE A 74 1.45 -16.28 -3.69
N GLU A 75 1.78 -17.32 -4.44
CA GLU A 75 0.96 -18.52 -4.60
C GLU A 75 1.85 -19.74 -4.36
N ARG A 76 1.24 -20.88 -4.03
CA ARG A 76 1.96 -22.14 -3.86
C ARG A 76 1.70 -23.02 -5.08
N GLU A 77 2.76 -23.41 -5.77
CA GLU A 77 2.69 -24.24 -6.96
C GLU A 77 3.68 -25.40 -6.84
N ASN A 78 3.19 -26.64 -6.93
CA ASN A 78 4.04 -27.85 -6.85
C ASN A 78 4.96 -27.96 -5.63
N GLY A 79 4.62 -27.31 -4.52
CA GLY A 79 5.43 -27.28 -3.29
C GLY A 79 6.34 -26.05 -3.17
N ASP A 80 6.48 -25.27 -4.23
CA ASP A 80 7.25 -24.04 -4.28
C ASP A 80 6.38 -22.81 -3.97
N VAL A 81 7.02 -21.74 -3.50
CA VAL A 81 6.39 -20.43 -3.29
C VAL A 81 6.74 -19.52 -4.46
N VAL A 82 5.74 -19.17 -5.27
CA VAL A 82 5.88 -18.31 -6.45
C VAL A 82 5.39 -16.91 -6.12
N ILE A 83 6.29 -15.93 -6.13
CA ILE A 83 5.94 -14.52 -5.91
C ILE A 83 5.43 -13.93 -7.23
N THR A 84 4.17 -13.54 -7.27
CA THR A 84 3.49 -13.04 -8.50
C THR A 84 3.48 -11.51 -8.59
N ALA A 85 3.54 -10.81 -7.46
CA ALA A 85 3.61 -9.35 -7.44
C ALA A 85 4.50 -8.84 -6.31
N LEU A 86 5.35 -7.86 -6.62
CA LEU A 86 6.25 -7.20 -5.67
C LEU A 86 5.66 -5.88 -5.17
N PRO A 87 5.97 -5.46 -3.93
CA PRO A 87 5.58 -4.14 -3.44
C PRO A 87 6.14 -3.00 -4.29
N HIS A 88 5.46 -1.85 -4.26
CA HIS A 88 5.86 -0.66 -4.99
C HIS A 88 7.32 -0.26 -4.71
N GLN A 89 8.05 0.09 -5.76
CA GLN A 89 9.47 0.48 -5.72
C GLN A 89 10.44 -0.59 -5.17
N VAL A 90 10.02 -1.85 -5.08
CA VAL A 90 10.91 -2.95 -4.68
C VAL A 90 11.53 -3.64 -5.90
N SER A 91 12.85 -3.77 -5.91
CA SER A 91 13.59 -4.51 -6.94
C SER A 91 13.63 -6.01 -6.64
N GLY A 92 13.24 -6.84 -7.61
CA GLY A 92 13.33 -8.30 -7.51
C GLY A 92 14.77 -8.80 -7.31
N ALA A 93 15.75 -8.17 -7.97
CA ALA A 93 17.17 -8.51 -7.80
C ALA A 93 17.63 -8.32 -6.35
N ARG A 94 17.22 -7.21 -5.72
CA ARG A 94 17.54 -6.92 -4.32
C ARG A 94 16.93 -7.94 -3.36
N ILE A 95 15.72 -8.41 -3.65
CA ILE A 95 15.08 -9.48 -2.86
C ILE A 95 15.89 -10.78 -2.99
N MET A 96 16.26 -11.17 -4.21
CA MET A 96 17.05 -12.39 -4.45
C MET A 96 18.40 -12.35 -3.73
N GLU A 97 19.09 -11.21 -3.74
CA GLU A 97 20.33 -11.00 -2.99
C GLU A 97 20.13 -11.18 -1.48
N GLN A 98 19.05 -10.63 -0.93
CA GLN A 98 18.72 -10.75 0.50
C GLN A 98 18.40 -12.19 0.90
N ILE A 99 17.64 -12.93 0.08
CA ILE A 99 17.35 -14.35 0.32
C ILE A 99 18.63 -15.18 0.26
N ALA A 100 19.45 -14.99 -0.79
CA ALA A 100 20.71 -15.70 -0.95
C ALA A 100 21.69 -15.42 0.21
N ALA A 101 21.71 -14.19 0.73
CA ALA A 101 22.50 -13.85 1.92
C ALA A 101 22.04 -14.63 3.16
N GLN A 102 20.74 -14.74 3.40
CA GLN A 102 20.23 -15.49 4.55
C GLN A 102 20.47 -17.01 4.44
N MET A 103 20.47 -17.56 3.23
CA MET A 103 20.87 -18.97 2.99
C MET A 103 22.36 -19.18 3.31
N ARG A 104 23.24 -18.26 2.87
CA ARG A 104 24.68 -18.31 3.19
C ARG A 104 24.94 -18.22 4.70
N ASP A 105 24.16 -17.37 5.39
CA ASP A 105 24.20 -17.23 6.85
C ASP A 105 23.60 -18.43 7.60
N LYS A 106 23.09 -19.44 6.89
CA LYS A 106 22.38 -20.61 7.45
C LYS A 106 21.18 -20.25 8.34
N LYS A 107 20.54 -19.10 8.09
CA LYS A 107 19.31 -18.66 8.77
C LYS A 107 18.07 -19.26 8.13
N LEU A 108 18.14 -19.57 6.84
CA LEU A 108 17.20 -20.40 6.11
C LEU A 108 17.90 -21.72 5.78
N PRO A 109 17.64 -22.81 6.53
CA PRO A 109 18.23 -24.12 6.28
C PRO A 109 17.69 -24.77 5.00
#